data_AF-A0AA36LQF5-F1
#
_entry.id   AF-A0AA36LQF5-F1
#
_cell.length_a   1.000
_cell.length_b   1.000
_cell.length_c   1.000
_cell.angle_alpha   90.00
_cell.angle_beta   90.00
_cell.angle_gamma   90.00
#
_symmetry.space_group_name_H-M   'P 1'
#
loop_
_entity.id
_entity.type
_entity.pdbx_description
1 polymer ?
#
loop_
_entity_poly.entity_id
_entity_poly.type
_entity_poly.pdbx_seq_one_letter_code
_entity_poly.pdbx_strand_id
1 'polypeptide(L)' 'MKSMNNEGKVLLDDVMDDIRKEIKSIVNHYTGASPSIELTVNQDCAAFHFLLDDNIEVKVTLSPTLNLIPPTTN' A
#
# COMPACT_ATOMS: atom_id res chain seq x y z
N MET A 1 22.16 -1.83 8.70
CA MET A 1 20.78 -1.95 8.22
C MET A 1 20.57 -3.37 7.69
N LYS A 2 19.53 -4.09 8.12
CA LYS A 2 19.19 -5.40 7.55
C LYS A 2 18.53 -5.15 6.19
N SER A 3 19.16 -5.60 5.11
CA SER A 3 18.54 -5.66 3.78
C SER A 3 17.32 -6.58 3.84
N MET A 4 16.19 -6.14 3.29
CA MET A 4 15.04 -7.02 3.08
C MET A 4 15.46 -8.14 2.12
N ASN A 5 15.13 -9.39 2.44
CA ASN A 5 15.41 -10.52 1.56
C ASN A 5 14.34 -10.62 0.45
N ASN A 6 14.58 -11.47 -0.55
CA ASN A 6 13.70 -11.57 -1.72
C ASN A 6 12.28 -12.04 -1.35
N GLU A 7 12.16 -12.96 -0.38
CA GLU A 7 10.87 -13.46 0.11
C GLU A 7 10.07 -12.36 0.83
N GLY A 8 10.72 -11.57 1.67
CA GLY A 8 10.10 -10.43 2.34
C GLY A 8 9.61 -9.36 1.35
N LYS A 9 10.30 -9.21 0.21
CA LYS A 9 9.85 -8.33 -0.88
C LYS A 9 8.57 -8.84 -1.53
N VAL A 10 8.51 -10.13 -1.86
CA VAL A 10 7.32 -10.74 -2.48
C VAL A 10 6.11 -10.63 -1.55
N LEU A 11 6.27 -10.96 -0.27
CA LEU A 11 5.20 -10.84 0.73
C LEU A 11 4.71 -9.39 0.88
N LEU A 12 5.63 -8.43 0.85
CA LEU A 12 5.27 -7.02 0.91
C LEU A 12 4.49 -6.59 -0.33
N ASP A 13 4.93 -7.01 -1.52
CA ASP A 13 4.24 -6.71 -2.78
C ASP A 13 2.81 -7.28 -2.78
N ASP A 14 2.62 -8.52 -2.31
CA ASP A 14 1.30 -9.16 -2.19
C ASP A 14 0.37 -8.39 -1.23
N VAL A 15 0.86 -8.06 -0.03
CA VAL A 15 0.07 -7.29 0.96
C VAL A 15 -0.31 -5.91 0.40
N MET A 16 0.61 -5.24 -0.29
CA MET A 16 0.33 -3.92 -0.87
C MET A 16 -0.67 -3.98 -2.03
N ASP A 17 -0.68 -5.07 -2.80
CA ASP A 17 -1.67 -5.28 -3.86
C ASP A 17 -3.07 -5.55 -3.29
N ASP A 18 -3.18 -6.31 -2.21
CA ASP A 18 -4.45 -6.54 -1.53
C ASP A 18 -5.03 -5.24 -0.94
N ILE A 19 -4.21 -4.44 -0.26
CA ILE A 19 -4.62 -3.11 0.24
C ILE A 19 -5.07 -2.22 -0.92
N ARG A 20 -4.35 -2.23 -2.04
CA ARG A 20 -4.72 -1.46 -3.24
C ARG A 20 -6.11 -1.87 -3.76
N LYS A 21 -6.39 -3.17 -3.83
CA LYS A 21 -7.69 -3.70 -4.28
C LYS A 21 -8.81 -3.29 -3.33
N GLU A 22 -8.59 -3.35 -2.02
CA GLU A 22 -9.56 -2.91 -1.02
C GLU A 22 -9.88 -1.42 -1.15
N ILE A 23 -8.85 -0.56 -1.27
CA ILE A 23 -9.06 0.88 -1.47
C ILE A 23 -9.89 1.13 -2.74
N LYS A 24 -9.56 0.48 -3.87
CA LYS A 24 -10.34 0.60 -5.10
C LYS A 24 -11.80 0.19 -4.90
N SER A 25 -12.03 -0.94 -4.22
CA SER A 25 -13.36 -1.45 -3.93
C SER A 25 -14.18 -0.46 -3.09
N ILE A 26 -13.61 0.05 -2.00
CA ILE A 26 -14.25 1.02 -1.10
C ILE A 26 -14.59 2.31 -1.85
N VAL A 27 -13.62 2.88 -2.56
CA VAL A 27 -13.83 4.12 -3.31
C VAL A 27 -14.91 3.92 -4.36
N ASN A 28 -14.85 2.84 -5.13
CA ASN A 28 -15.85 2.54 -6.14
C ASN A 28 -17.25 2.36 -5.55
N HIS A 29 -17.35 1.68 -4.40
CA HIS A 29 -18.63 1.47 -3.72
C HIS A 29 -19.30 2.79 -3.32
N TYR A 30 -18.55 3.75 -2.78
CA TYR A 30 -19.12 5.00 -2.25
C TYR A 30 -19.21 6.13 -3.28
N THR A 31 -18.37 6.12 -4.32
CA THR A 31 -18.28 7.23 -5.29
C THR A 31 -18.71 6.85 -6.70
N GLY A 32 -18.81 5.55 -7.01
CA GLY A 32 -18.97 5.06 -8.38
C GLY A 32 -17.72 5.20 -9.26
N ALA A 33 -16.67 5.88 -8.78
CA ALA A 33 -15.44 6.10 -9.52
C ALA A 33 -14.51 4.87 -9.47
N SER A 34 -13.64 4.73 -10.46
CA SER A 34 -12.59 3.71 -10.46
C SER A 34 -11.23 4.42 -10.36
N PRO A 35 -10.72 4.67 -9.14
CA PRO A 35 -9.53 5.48 -8.97
C PRO A 35 -8.29 4.78 -9.51
N SER A 36 -7.42 5.54 -10.18
CA SER A 36 -6.04 5.13 -10.41
C SER A 36 -5.25 5.36 -9.13
N ILE A 37 -4.70 4.29 -8.56
CA ILE A 37 -3.94 4.34 -7.30
C ILE A 37 -2.46 4.17 -7.60
N GLU A 38 -1.67 5.18 -7.27
CA GLU A 38 -0.22 5.12 -7.23
C GLU A 38 0.25 4.64 -5.86
N LEU A 39 1.20 3.69 -5.86
CA LEU A 39 1.82 3.17 -4.65
C LEU A 39 3.29 3.60 -4.63
N THR A 40 3.70 4.30 -3.58
CA THR A 40 5.10 4.60 -3.29
C THR A 40 5.54 3.80 -2.07
N VAL A 41 6.55 2.94 -2.20
CA VAL A 41 7.15 2.21 -1.08
C VAL A 41 8.60 2.63 -0.93
N ASN A 42 8.98 3.07 0.26
CA ASN A 42 10.37 3.35 0.64
C ASN A 42 10.70 2.74 2.01
N GLN A 43 11.90 3.01 2.53
CA GLN A 43 12.35 2.44 3.80
C GLN A 43 11.58 2.95 5.03
N ASP A 44 10.92 4.11 4.90
CA ASP A 44 10.25 4.82 5.98
C ASP A 44 8.72 4.64 5.95
N CYS A 45 8.14 4.44 4.77
CA CYS A 45 6.68 4.30 4.61
C CYS A 45 6.25 3.57 3.34
N ALA A 46 4.99 3.12 3.36
CA ALA A 46 4.22 2.80 2.16
C ALA A 46 3.08 3.82 2.03
N ALA A 47 2.95 4.47 0.88
CA ALA A 47 1.95 5.49 0.63
C ALA A 47 1.11 5.16 -0.61
N PHE A 48 -0.21 5.20 -0.44
CA PHE A 48 -1.19 5.11 -1.53
C PHE A 48 -1.72 6.50 -1.84
N HIS A 49 -1.68 6.88 -3.11
CA HIS A 49 -2.13 8.18 -3.59
C HIS A 49 -3.09 8.00 -4.76
N PHE A 50 -4.23 8.69 -4.71
CA PHE A 50 -5.19 8.72 -5.81
C PHE A 50 -6.02 10.01 -5.80
N LEU A 51 -6.47 10.39 -7.00
CA LEU A 51 -7.37 11.50 -7.26
C LEU A 51 -8.75 10.96 -7.60
N LEU A 52 -9.79 11.60 -7.06
CA LEU A 52 -11.17 11.38 -7.44
C LEU A 52 -11.64 12.49 -8.38
N ASP A 53 -12.65 12.20 -9.20
CA ASP A 53 -13.14 13.10 -10.27
C ASP A 53 -13.58 14.49 -9.78
N ASP A 54 -13.91 14.65 -8.49
CA ASP A 54 -14.25 15.92 -7.85
C ASP A 54 -13.01 16.73 -7.37
N ASN A 55 -11.81 16.41 -7.87
CA ASN A 55 -10.52 16.96 -7.44
C ASN A 55 -10.18 16.69 -5.97
N ILE A 56 -10.75 15.63 -5.38
CA ILE A 56 -10.40 15.20 -4.04
C ILE A 56 -9.12 14.38 -4.12
N GLU A 57 -8.05 14.91 -3.51
CA GLU A 57 -6.77 14.22 -3.34
C GLU A 57 -6.77 13.41 -2.05
N VAL A 58 -6.52 12.11 -2.15
CA VAL A 58 -6.42 11.22 -0.99
C VAL A 58 -5.03 10.60 -0.94
N LYS A 59 -4.36 10.79 0.21
CA LYS A 59 -3.07 10.18 0.52
C LYS A 59 -3.15 9.38 1.82
N VAL A 60 -2.95 8.07 1.71
CA VAL A 60 -2.86 7.16 2.87
C VAL A 60 -1.41 6.78 3.06
N THR A 61 -0.84 7.07 4.24
CA THR A 61 0.55 6.71 4.57
C THR A 61 0.57 5.69 5.70
N LEU A 62 1.13 4.52 5.43
CA LEU A 62 1.40 3.48 6.42
C LEU A 62 2.81 3.71 6.99
N SER A 63 2.91 3.71 8.33
CA SER A 63 4.19 3.77 9.07
C SER A 63 5.10 2.56 8.75
N PRO A 64 6.41 2.61 9.09
CA PRO A 64 7.43 1.77 8.45
C PRO A 64 7.15 0.27 8.47
N THR A 65 7.41 -0.35 7.33
CA THR A 65 7.23 -1.77 6.98
C THR A 65 8.12 -2.75 7.76
N LEU A 66 9.13 -2.27 8.49
CA LEU A 66 10.10 -3.10 9.21
C LEU A 66 9.51 -3.94 10.36
N ASN A 67 8.27 -3.68 10.78
CA ASN A 67 7.53 -4.49 11.75
C ASN A 67 6.39 -5.34 11.13
N LEU A 68 6.15 -5.25 9.81
CA LEU A 68 5.06 -5.99 9.15
C LEU A 68 5.44 -7.44 8.81
N ILE A 69 6.74 -7.74 8.77
CA ILE A 69 7.24 -9.11 8.56
C ILE A 69 7.72 -9.63 9.92
N PRO A 70 7.13 -10.70 10.48
CA PRO A 70 7.62 -11.30 11.71
C PRO A 70 9.08 -11.72 11.54
N PRO A 71 9.93 -11.61 12.57
CA PRO A 71 11.24 -12.23 12.51
C PRO A 71 11.05 -13.73 12.27
N THR A 72 11.64 -14.27 11.19
CA THR A 72 11.76 -15.72 11.03
C THR A 72 12.58 -16.22 12.20
N THR A 73 11.93 -16.88 13.15
CA THR A 73 12.58 -17.58 14.26
C THR A 73 13.36 -18.75 13.68
N ASN A 74 14.70 -18.64 13.71
CA ASN A 74 15.59 -19.80 13.65
C ASN A 74 15.50 -20.58 14.96
#